data_AF-A0A5E4QWL6-F1
#
_entry.id   AF-A0A5E4QWL6-F1
#
_cell.length_a   1.000
_cell.length_b   1.000
_cell.length_c   1.000
_cell.angle_alpha   90.00
_cell.angle_beta   90.00
_cell.angle_gamma   90.00
#
_symmetry.space_group_name_H-M   'P 1'
#
loop_
_entity.id
_entity.type
_entity.pdbx_description
1 polymer ?
#
loop_
_entity_poly.entity_id
_entity_poly.type
_entity_poly.pdbx_seq_one_letter_code
_entity_poly.pdbx_strand_id
1 'polypeptide(L)'
;MSDWSATTILKFLEAYHNEPCLWNPKDAEDKDRQKVNDTWTRLSIIMNKSVKELKTKKEILMATFRRHLKKKKDSIRSGAGSDDVYTPVWFAYDLMESF
;
A
#
# COMPACT_ATOMS: atom_id res chain seq x y z
N MET A 1 1.05 16.43 14.89
CA MET A 1 1.68 15.31 14.16
C MET A 1 0.57 14.31 13.88
N SER A 2 0.26 14.04 12.62
CA SER A 2 -0.79 13.09 12.24
C SER A 2 -0.38 11.71 12.73
N ASP A 3 -1.09 11.17 13.71
CA ASP A 3 -0.73 9.90 14.31
C ASP A 3 -0.97 8.76 13.30
N TRP A 4 0.08 8.01 13.00
CA TRP A 4 0.11 6.90 12.04
C TRP A 4 0.72 5.69 12.73
N SER A 5 0.00 5.17 13.73
CA SER A 5 0.32 3.90 14.37
C SER A 5 0.24 2.73 13.38
N ALA A 6 0.84 1.58 13.74
CA ALA A 6 0.74 0.36 12.95
C ALA A 6 -0.73 -0.03 12.67
N THR A 7 -1.59 0.08 13.68
CA THR A 7 -3.04 -0.17 13.55
C THR A 7 -3.73 0.80 12.58
N THR A 8 -3.36 2.08 12.61
CA THR A 8 -3.92 3.07 11.67
C THR A 8 -3.45 2.81 10.24
N ILE A 9 -2.19 2.38 10.07
CA ILE A 9 -1.63 2.00 8.77
C ILE A 9 -2.34 0.77 8.21
N LEU A 10 -2.55 -0.27 9.02
CA LEU A 10 -3.27 -1.47 8.60
C LEU A 10 -4.71 -1.15 8.18
N LYS A 11 -5.45 -0.38 9.01
CA LYS A 11 -6.81 0.09 8.65
C LYS A 11 -6.83 0.87 7.33
N PHE A 12 -5.84 1.73 7.12
CA PHE A 12 -5.71 2.48 5.87
C PHE A 12 -5.46 1.54 4.67
N LEU A 13 -4.56 0.57 4.81
CA LEU A 13 -4.24 -0.38 3.74
C LEU A 13 -5.41 -1.32 3.43
N GLU A 14 -6.15 -1.78 4.42
CA GLU A 14 -7.38 -2.56 4.23
C GLU A 14 -8.44 -1.75 3.46
N ALA A 15 -8.68 -0.52 3.89
CA ALA A 15 -9.62 0.37 3.21
C ALA A 15 -9.15 0.73 1.79
N TYR A 16 -7.84 0.87 1.57
CA TYR A 16 -7.26 1.10 0.24
C TYR A 16 -7.39 -0.14 -0.66
N HIS A 17 -7.13 -1.33 -0.13
CA HIS A 17 -7.23 -2.60 -0.85
C HIS A 17 -8.65 -2.88 -1.33
N ASN A 18 -9.66 -2.56 -0.51
CA ASN A 18 -11.07 -2.71 -0.87
C ASN A 18 -11.54 -1.76 -1.99
N GLU A 19 -10.68 -0.87 -2.47
CA GLU A 19 -10.99 0.10 -3.52
C GLU A 19 -10.12 -0.12 -4.76
N PRO A 20 -10.45 -1.11 -5.62
CA PRO A 20 -9.67 -1.44 -6.82
C PRO A 20 -9.40 -0.25 -7.73
N CYS A 21 -10.31 0.72 -7.80
CA CYS A 21 -10.14 1.96 -8.57
C CYS A 21 -8.92 2.81 -8.16
N LEU A 22 -8.28 2.52 -7.01
CA LEU A 22 -7.10 3.25 -6.54
C LEU A 22 -5.76 2.56 -6.83
N TRP A 23 -5.77 1.28 -7.18
CA TRP A 23 -4.54 0.49 -7.27
C TRP A 23 -4.52 -0.54 -8.40
N ASN A 24 -5.68 -0.97 -8.90
CA ASN A 24 -5.78 -1.98 -9.95
C ASN A 24 -5.80 -1.30 -11.33
N PRO A 25 -4.70 -1.35 -12.12
CA PRO A 25 -4.65 -0.76 -13.45
C PRO A 25 -5.53 -1.48 -14.48
N LYS A 26 -6.03 -2.68 -14.15
CA LYS A 26 -6.99 -3.42 -14.99
C LYS A 26 -8.43 -3.05 -14.69
N ASP A 27 -8.68 -2.27 -13.64
CA ASP A 27 -10.00 -1.76 -13.37
C ASP A 27 -10.39 -0.75 -14.46
N ALA A 28 -11.51 -0.97 -15.12
CA ALA A 28 -12.02 -0.06 -16.14
C ALA A 28 -12.28 1.34 -15.56
N GLU A 29 -12.49 1.41 -14.23
CA GLU A 29 -12.84 2.61 -13.48
C GLU A 29 -11.63 3.36 -12.91
N ASP A 30 -10.40 2.83 -12.98
CA ASP A 30 -9.16 3.59 -12.68
C ASP A 30 -8.99 4.80 -13.63
N LYS A 31 -9.66 4.75 -14.78
CA LYS A 31 -9.73 5.87 -15.75
C LYS A 31 -10.77 6.93 -15.38
N ASP A 32 -11.69 6.63 -14.46
CA ASP A 32 -12.70 7.55 -14.00
C ASP A 32 -12.13 8.43 -12.86
N ARG A 33 -11.65 9.61 -13.26
CA ARG A 33 -11.10 10.61 -12.33
C ARG A 33 -12.10 11.04 -11.25
N GLN A 34 -13.40 11.02 -11.56
CA GLN A 34 -14.42 11.39 -10.60
C GLN A 34 -14.56 10.31 -9.54
N LYS A 35 -14.68 9.04 -9.97
CA LYS A 35 -14.75 7.92 -9.04
C LYS A 35 -13.52 7.82 -8.14
N VAL A 36 -12.32 8.00 -8.69
CA VAL A 36 -11.08 8.03 -7.90
C VAL A 36 -11.12 9.15 -6.85
N ASN A 37 -11.59 10.33 -7.21
CA ASN A 37 -11.67 11.46 -6.28
C ASN A 37 -12.72 11.23 -5.17
N ASP A 38 -13.87 10.66 -5.53
CA ASP A 38 -14.94 10.31 -4.59
C ASP A 38 -14.48 9.23 -3.60
N THR A 39 -13.76 8.22 -4.08
CA THR A 39 -13.17 7.19 -3.22
C THR A 39 -12.16 7.78 -2.24
N TRP A 40 -11.26 8.66 -2.71
CA TRP A 40 -10.33 9.36 -1.80
C TRP A 40 -11.05 10.22 -0.77
N THR A 41 -12.13 10.90 -1.17
CA THR A 41 -12.96 11.72 -0.28
C THR A 41 -13.65 10.86 0.77
N ARG A 42 -14.19 9.70 0.38
CA ARG A 42 -14.77 8.72 1.31
C ARG A 42 -13.74 8.19 2.29
N LEU A 43 -12.55 7.82 1.83
CA LEU A 43 -11.44 7.40 2.71
C LEU A 43 -11.03 8.51 3.67
N SER A 44 -11.03 9.76 3.21
CA SER A 44 -10.72 10.94 4.04
C SER A 44 -11.70 11.07 5.22
N ILE A 45 -12.99 10.84 4.98
CA ILE A 45 -14.03 10.85 6.00
C ILE A 45 -13.86 9.66 6.96
N ILE A 46 -13.69 8.44 6.44
CA ILE A 46 -13.55 7.21 7.26
C ILE A 46 -12.31 7.29 8.17
N MET A 47 -11.19 7.76 7.63
CA MET A 47 -9.93 7.86 8.34
C MET A 47 -9.81 9.11 9.21
N ASN A 48 -10.75 10.05 9.08
CA ASN A 48 -10.68 11.39 9.67
C ASN A 48 -9.32 12.07 9.42
N LYS A 49 -8.83 12.00 8.17
CA LYS A 49 -7.55 12.55 7.70
C LYS A 49 -7.76 13.18 6.34
N SER A 50 -6.98 14.20 5.99
CA SER A 50 -7.14 14.86 4.68
C SER A 50 -6.74 13.93 3.53
N VAL A 51 -7.39 14.08 2.37
CA VAL A 51 -7.01 13.38 1.12
C VAL A 51 -5.52 13.54 0.81
N LYS A 52 -4.96 14.75 1.06
CA LYS A 52 -3.53 15.03 0.87
C LYS A 52 -2.64 14.16 1.75
N GLU A 53 -2.99 14.01 3.03
CA GLU A 53 -2.24 13.15 3.96
C GLU A 53 -2.35 11.68 3.56
N LEU A 54 -3.54 11.22 3.16
CA LEU A 54 -3.76 9.84 2.73
C LEU A 54 -2.91 9.50 1.49
N LYS A 55 -2.93 10.37 0.47
CA LYS A 55 -2.11 10.21 -0.74
C LYS A 55 -0.62 10.23 -0.42
N THR A 56 -0.18 11.15 0.45
CA THR A 56 1.23 11.23 0.89
C THR A 56 1.62 9.94 1.62
N LYS A 57 0.77 9.43 2.51
CA LYS A 57 1.04 8.20 3.25
C LYS A 57 1.11 7.00 2.31
N LYS A 58 0.20 6.90 1.34
CA LYS A 58 0.23 5.87 0.29
C LYS A 58 1.57 5.86 -0.45
N GLU A 59 2.09 7.01 -0.86
CA GLU A 59 3.41 7.08 -1.54
C GLU A 59 4.56 6.60 -0.63
N ILE A 60 4.56 6.99 0.65
CA ILE A 60 5.58 6.54 1.62
C ILE A 60 5.52 5.02 1.84
N LEU A 61 4.32 4.45 1.97
CA LEU A 61 4.12 3.01 2.15
C LEU A 61 4.57 2.25 0.90
N MET A 62 4.20 2.71 -0.29
CA MET A 62 4.61 2.10 -1.56
C MET A 62 6.13 2.16 -1.78
N ALA A 63 6.79 3.26 -1.39
CA ALA A 63 8.25 3.36 -1.44
C ALA A 63 8.92 2.31 -0.53
N THR A 64 8.41 2.15 0.69
CA THR A 64 8.88 1.13 1.64
C THR A 64 8.67 -0.28 1.08
N PHE A 65 7.47 -0.57 0.58
CA PHE A 65 7.12 -1.85 -0.04
C PHE A 65 8.07 -2.20 -1.20
N ARG A 66 8.27 -1.28 -2.16
CA ARG A 66 9.16 -1.49 -3.31
C ARG A 66 10.60 -1.82 -2.89
N ARG A 67 11.09 -1.21 -1.80
CA ARG A 67 12.42 -1.50 -1.25
C ARG A 67 12.50 -2.93 -0.69
N HIS A 68 11.50 -3.37 0.06
CA HIS A 68 11.44 -4.75 0.56
C HIS A 68 11.27 -5.76 -0.58
N LEU A 69 10.39 -5.46 -1.55
CA LEU A 69 10.16 -6.29 -2.73
C LEU A 69 11.43 -6.45 -3.56
N LYS A 70 12.20 -5.38 -3.75
CA LYS A 70 13.50 -5.45 -4.45
C LYS A 70 14.47 -6.37 -3.71
N LYS A 71 14.61 -6.23 -2.40
CA LYS A 71 15.48 -7.11 -1.59
C LYS A 71 15.06 -8.58 -1.68
N LYS A 72 13.76 -8.88 -1.60
CA LYS A 72 13.22 -10.24 -1.76
C LYS A 72 13.53 -10.82 -3.15
N LYS A 73 13.37 -10.01 -4.21
CA LYS A 73 13.71 -10.43 -5.59
C LYS A 73 15.20 -10.64 -5.79
N ASP A 74 16.03 -9.74 -5.25
CA ASP A 74 17.48 -9.82 -5.36
C ASP A 74 18.03 -11.05 -4.61
N SER A 75 17.49 -11.39 -3.44
CA SER A 75 17.88 -12.61 -2.69
C SER A 75 17.55 -13.90 -3.44
N ILE A 76 16.42 -13.94 -4.16
CA ILE A 76 16.06 -15.10 -5.02
C ILE A 76 17.01 -15.19 -6.22
N ARG A 77 17.37 -14.05 -6.83
CA ARG A 77 18.20 -14.01 -8.05
C ARG A 77 19.66 -14.40 -7.82
N SER A 78 20.21 -14.16 -6.63
CA SER A 78 21.62 -14.44 -6.34
C SER A 78 21.95 -15.93 -6.14
N GLY A 79 21.01 -16.85 -6.40
CA GLY A 79 21.23 -18.29 -6.22
C GLY A 79 21.34 -18.68 -4.74
N ALA A 80 20.76 -17.87 -3.85
CA ALA A 80 20.74 -18.17 -2.43
C ALA A 80 19.84 -19.42 -2.20
N GLY A 81 20.31 -20.36 -1.35
CA GLY A 81 19.49 -21.49 -0.94
C GLY A 81 18.19 -21.03 -0.27
N SER A 82 17.18 -21.88 -0.20
CA SER A 82 15.86 -21.56 0.36
C SER A 82 15.88 -20.93 1.77
N ASP A 83 16.97 -21.12 2.52
CA ASP A 83 17.19 -20.59 3.87
C ASP A 83 17.71 -19.13 3.90
N ASP A 84 18.11 -18.54 2.77
CA ASP A 84 18.66 -17.16 2.69
C ASP A 84 17.70 -16.14 2.03
N VAL A 85 16.44 -16.54 1.79
CA VAL A 85 15.45 -15.61 1.21
C VAL A 85 15.10 -14.54 2.25
N TYR A 86 15.32 -13.27 1.90
CA TYR A 86 15.02 -12.15 2.78
C TYR A 86 13.51 -12.12 3.10
N THR A 87 13.16 -12.39 4.36
CA THR A 87 11.80 -12.21 4.89
C THR A 87 11.64 -10.76 5.37
N PRO A 88 10.75 -9.96 4.76
CA PRO A 88 10.53 -8.59 5.19
C PRO A 88 9.92 -8.55 6.59
N VAL A 89 10.64 -8.02 7.58
CA VAL A 89 10.12 -7.82 8.97
C VAL A 89 9.14 -6.64 9.06
N TRP A 90 8.60 -6.19 7.93
CA TRP A 90 7.71 -5.04 7.89
C TRP A 90 6.26 -5.50 8.03
N PHE A 91 5.60 -5.08 9.11
CA PHE A 91 4.25 -5.52 9.49
C PHE A 91 3.16 -5.34 8.41
N ALA A 92 3.38 -4.44 7.45
CA ALA A 92 2.45 -4.16 6.36
C ALA A 92 2.84 -4.84 5.03
N TYR A 93 3.96 -5.58 4.99
CA TYR A 93 4.46 -6.16 3.76
C TYR A 93 3.51 -7.18 3.17
N ASP A 94 3.06 -8.16 3.96
CA ASP A 94 2.19 -9.24 3.49
C ASP A 94 0.85 -8.72 2.96
N LEU A 95 0.27 -7.72 3.65
CA LEU A 95 -0.95 -7.05 3.22
C LEU A 95 -0.75 -6.30 1.89
N MET A 96 0.39 -5.65 1.68
CA MET A 96 0.66 -4.95 0.42
C MET A 96 1.07 -5.88 -0.71
N GLU A 97 1.62 -7.05 -0.42
CA GLU A 97 1.91 -8.08 -1.41
C GLU A 97 0.64 -8.79 -1.90
N SER A 98 -0.46 -8.74 -1.14
CA SER A 98 -1.75 -9.32 -1.53
C SER A 98 -2.58 -8.47 -2.48
N PHE A 99 -2.13 -7.26 -2.82
CA PHE A 99 -2.80 -6.35 -3.74
C PHE A 99 -2.72 -6.89 -5.18
#